data_AF-A0A1Y1MPE1-F1
#
_entry.id   AF-A0A1Y1MPE1-F1
#
_cell.length_a   1.000
_cell.length_b   1.000
_cell.length_c   1.000
_cell.angle_alpha   90.00
_cell.angle_beta   90.00
_cell.angle_gamma   90.00
#
_symmetry.space_group_name_H-M   'P 1'
#
loop_
_entity.id
_entity.type
_entity.pdbx_description
1 polymer ?
#
loop_
_entity_poly.entity_id
_entity_poly.type
_entity_poly.pdbx_seq_one_letter_code
_entity_poly.pdbx_strand_id
1 'polypeptide(L)'
;ETGLQASHGFITQHKWAKEVRVVINLEATGVGGKEILFQSGPNSPWLIRYYKKVPHPNGQVFGEEIFQSGIIPSDTDFRIFRDFGGAIGFDFAYDRNGYGYHTKFDDIEYIPNGTYQHTGNNILALIRYLANAPELANMHEQVRESVVYYDFMGLFMVSYSGLTITIVNVLVSIFSLAVALKSFYDFNLALSYESFKYIGLCILVMLSSIIFALLFVLGVAVVIDSLKFSMSWYNNTWIILGLYSVPIVVVSSGVVALYNKYNTKVSTTCRFKIRVRVKSFFSLLASDD
;
A
#
# COMPACT_ATOMS: atom_id res chain seq x y z
N GLU A 1 -16.81 15.09 16.39
CA GLU A 1 -17.41 13.89 17.03
C GLU A 1 -16.75 13.60 18.38
N THR A 2 -17.43 12.88 19.27
CA THR A 2 -16.84 12.28 20.47
C THR A 2 -16.55 10.80 20.15
N GLY A 3 -15.32 10.51 19.71
CA GLY A 3 -15.00 9.24 19.05
C GLY A 3 -15.29 7.99 19.88
N LEU A 4 -15.86 6.98 19.21
CA LEU A 4 -15.86 5.56 19.61
C LEU A 4 -16.58 5.19 20.93
N GLN A 5 -17.22 6.14 21.61
CA GLN A 5 -17.86 5.88 22.91
C GLN A 5 -19.06 4.93 22.78
N ALA A 6 -19.82 5.05 21.69
CA ALA A 6 -21.02 4.25 21.48
C ALA A 6 -20.69 2.79 21.14
N SER A 7 -19.74 2.55 20.23
CA SER A 7 -19.27 1.20 19.91
C SER A 7 -18.66 0.53 21.14
N HIS A 8 -17.88 1.27 21.93
CA HIS A 8 -17.31 0.75 23.18
C HIS A 8 -18.40 0.39 24.19
N GLY A 9 -19.38 1.27 24.40
CA GLY A 9 -20.52 0.99 25.28
C GLY A 9 -21.33 -0.23 24.82
N PHE A 10 -21.59 -0.35 23.51
CA PHE A 10 -22.32 -1.49 22.96
C PHE A 10 -21.56 -2.80 23.18
N ILE A 11 -20.30 -2.89 22.74
CA ILE A 11 -19.56 -4.16 22.76
C ILE A 11 -19.25 -4.64 24.18
N THR A 12 -19.06 -3.72 25.13
CA THR A 12 -18.70 -4.08 26.52
C THR A 12 -19.90 -4.31 27.43
N GLN A 13 -21.05 -3.68 27.16
CA GLN A 13 -22.19 -3.69 28.10
C GLN A 13 -23.49 -4.26 27.52
N HIS A 14 -23.69 -4.22 26.20
CA HIS A 14 -24.97 -4.59 25.60
C HIS A 14 -25.18 -6.11 25.57
N LYS A 15 -26.39 -6.58 25.89
CA LYS A 15 -26.71 -8.02 25.94
C LYS A 15 -26.47 -8.76 24.62
N TRP A 16 -26.73 -8.09 23.49
CA TRP A 16 -26.53 -8.65 22.14
C TRP A 16 -25.08 -8.66 21.66
N ALA A 17 -24.15 -8.00 22.38
CA ALA A 17 -22.74 -8.04 22.03
C ALA A 17 -22.21 -9.49 21.91
N LYS A 18 -22.74 -10.40 22.73
CA LYS A 18 -22.37 -11.83 22.73
C LYS A 18 -22.86 -12.60 21.50
N GLU A 19 -23.83 -12.06 20.78
CA GLU A 19 -24.40 -12.66 19.57
C GLU A 19 -23.66 -12.21 18.29
N VAL A 20 -22.82 -11.17 18.39
CA VAL A 20 -22.03 -10.68 17.26
C VAL A 20 -21.01 -11.75 16.86
N ARG A 21 -21.07 -12.17 15.59
CA ARG A 21 -20.12 -13.14 15.01
C ARG A 21 -19.13 -12.49 14.05
N VAL A 22 -19.62 -11.59 13.21
CA VAL A 22 -18.83 -10.85 12.22
C VAL A 22 -19.32 -9.40 12.21
N VAL A 23 -18.38 -8.46 12.16
CA VAL A 23 -18.66 -7.02 12.06
C VAL A 23 -18.34 -6.54 10.65
N ILE A 24 -19.21 -5.72 10.08
CA ILE A 24 -18.94 -4.98 8.85
C ILE A 24 -19.01 -3.52 9.25
N ASN A 25 -17.85 -2.88 9.32
CA ASN A 25 -17.75 -1.45 9.59
C ASN A 25 -17.65 -0.69 8.27
N LEU A 26 -18.40 0.40 8.16
CA LEU A 26 -18.45 1.25 6.97
C LEU A 26 -18.11 2.67 7.38
N GLU A 27 -16.92 3.11 6.98
CA GLU A 27 -16.37 4.41 7.32
C GLU A 27 -16.12 5.30 6.10
N ALA A 28 -15.72 6.54 6.38
CA ALA A 28 -15.29 7.47 5.36
C ALA A 28 -14.12 8.32 5.86
N THR A 29 -13.09 8.45 5.03
CA THR A 29 -11.98 9.41 5.16
C THR A 29 -11.93 10.35 3.95
N GLY A 30 -12.97 10.29 3.12
CA GLY A 30 -13.20 11.08 1.93
C GLY A 30 -14.67 11.02 1.55
N VAL A 31 -15.03 11.84 0.56
CA VAL A 31 -16.42 12.11 0.21
C VAL A 31 -17.11 10.93 -0.51
N GLY A 32 -16.37 9.99 -1.11
CA GLY A 32 -17.00 8.81 -1.70
C GLY A 32 -16.09 7.98 -2.58
N GLY A 33 -16.59 7.55 -3.75
CA GLY A 33 -15.88 6.66 -4.65
C GLY A 33 -16.21 5.19 -4.39
N LYS A 34 -15.25 4.30 -4.63
CA LYS A 34 -15.39 2.89 -4.31
C LYS A 34 -14.95 2.72 -2.85
N GLU A 35 -15.74 2.06 -2.02
CA GLU A 35 -15.27 1.67 -0.69
C GLU A 35 -14.04 0.76 -0.82
N ILE A 36 -12.99 1.06 -0.08
CA ILE A 36 -11.77 0.24 -0.02
C ILE A 36 -11.83 -0.61 1.25
N LEU A 37 -11.65 -1.92 1.11
CA LEU A 37 -11.34 -2.79 2.24
C LEU A 37 -9.91 -2.46 2.70
N PHE A 38 -9.80 -1.90 3.91
CA PHE A 38 -8.52 -1.50 4.47
C PHE A 38 -8.18 -2.20 5.78
N GLN A 39 -9.10 -2.94 6.40
CA GLN A 39 -8.75 -3.93 7.44
C GLN A 39 -9.64 -5.16 7.33
N SER A 40 -9.07 -6.33 7.60
CA SER A 40 -9.80 -7.59 7.73
C SER A 40 -9.34 -8.40 8.93
N GLY A 41 -10.16 -9.34 9.38
CA GLY A 41 -9.76 -10.31 10.40
C GLY A 41 -10.20 -9.90 11.81
N PRO A 42 -9.41 -10.21 12.85
CA PRO A 42 -8.07 -10.78 12.80
C PRO A 42 -8.07 -12.25 12.34
N ASN A 43 -6.99 -12.66 11.65
CA ASN A 43 -6.65 -14.05 11.29
C ASN A 43 -7.83 -14.87 10.76
N SER A 44 -8.66 -14.29 9.89
CA SER A 44 -9.87 -14.93 9.40
C SER A 44 -9.84 -14.98 7.86
N PRO A 45 -8.96 -15.81 7.27
CA PRO A 45 -8.71 -15.83 5.82
C PRO A 45 -9.98 -16.19 5.03
N TRP A 46 -10.93 -16.85 5.68
CA TRP A 46 -12.21 -17.23 5.10
C TRP A 46 -13.08 -16.02 4.74
N LEU A 47 -12.99 -14.92 5.49
CA LEU A 47 -13.72 -13.68 5.22
C LEU A 47 -13.36 -13.14 3.83
N ILE A 48 -12.07 -13.07 3.52
CA ILE A 48 -11.58 -12.61 2.22
C ILE A 48 -12.09 -13.48 1.07
N ARG A 49 -12.27 -14.79 1.27
CA ARG A 49 -12.83 -15.68 0.24
C ARG A 49 -14.24 -15.29 -0.17
N TYR A 50 -15.04 -14.73 0.75
CA TYR A 50 -16.37 -14.23 0.45
C TYR A 50 -16.34 -12.84 -0.16
N TYR A 51 -15.49 -11.94 0.36
CA TYR A 51 -15.38 -10.60 -0.21
C TYR A 51 -14.90 -10.61 -1.66
N LYS A 52 -13.99 -11.53 -2.03
CA LYS A 52 -13.57 -11.71 -3.44
C LYS A 52 -14.69 -12.04 -4.43
N LYS A 53 -15.84 -12.54 -3.94
CA LYS A 53 -16.99 -12.94 -4.78
C LYS A 53 -18.03 -11.83 -4.94
N VAL A 54 -17.87 -10.70 -4.24
CA VAL A 54 -18.79 -9.57 -4.39
C VAL A 54 -18.70 -9.00 -5.82
N PRO A 55 -19.68 -8.22 -6.28
CA PRO A 55 -19.70 -7.70 -7.66
C PRO A 55 -18.47 -6.88 -8.05
N HIS A 56 -17.96 -6.06 -7.14
CA HIS A 56 -16.89 -5.10 -7.42
C HIS A 56 -15.87 -5.02 -6.27
N PRO A 57 -15.13 -6.10 -5.96
CA PRO A 57 -14.23 -6.12 -4.82
C PRO A 57 -13.15 -5.04 -4.97
N ASN A 58 -12.90 -4.31 -3.90
CA ASN A 58 -11.86 -3.28 -3.83
C ASN A 58 -11.19 -3.33 -2.46
N GLY A 59 -9.86 -3.46 -2.41
CA GLY A 59 -9.14 -3.61 -1.15
C GLY A 59 -7.63 -3.64 -1.32
N GLN A 60 -6.91 -3.18 -0.32
CA GLN A 60 -5.44 -3.18 -0.31
C GLN A 60 -4.93 -3.50 1.10
N VAL A 61 -4.17 -4.60 1.25
CA VAL A 61 -3.52 -4.98 2.52
C VAL A 61 -2.61 -3.89 3.07
N PHE A 62 -2.08 -3.02 2.20
CA PHE A 62 -1.25 -1.91 2.62
C PHE A 62 -1.98 -0.94 3.57
N GLY A 63 -3.30 -0.74 3.37
CA GLY A 63 -4.11 0.02 4.32
C GLY A 63 -4.14 -0.64 5.70
N GLU A 64 -4.21 -1.97 5.72
CA GLU A 64 -4.24 -2.75 6.96
C GLU A 64 -2.93 -2.63 7.73
N GLU A 65 -1.79 -2.75 7.03
CA GLU A 65 -0.46 -2.59 7.60
C GLU A 65 -0.26 -1.19 8.19
N ILE A 66 -0.67 -0.14 7.46
CA ILE A 66 -0.54 1.23 7.96
C ILE A 66 -1.40 1.44 9.21
N PHE A 67 -2.68 1.03 9.20
CA PHE A 67 -3.53 1.19 10.37
C PHE A 67 -3.05 0.37 11.57
N GLN A 68 -2.59 -0.86 11.35
CA GLN A 68 -2.06 -1.71 12.41
C GLN A 68 -0.70 -1.22 12.95
N SER A 69 0.08 -0.48 12.15
CA SER A 69 1.35 0.12 12.61
C SER A 69 1.15 1.22 13.67
N GLY A 70 -0.06 1.78 13.79
CA GLY A 70 -0.36 2.89 14.69
C GLY A 70 0.21 4.24 14.24
N ILE A 71 0.75 4.33 13.02
CA ILE A 71 1.33 5.59 12.50
C ILE A 71 0.25 6.60 12.10
N ILE A 72 -0.95 6.12 11.73
CA ILE A 72 -2.11 6.97 11.48
C ILE A 72 -2.79 7.24 12.82
N PRO A 73 -2.96 8.51 13.24
CA PRO A 73 -3.67 8.88 14.46
C PRO A 73 -5.20 8.87 14.23
N SER A 74 -5.71 7.80 13.64
CA SER A 74 -7.12 7.59 13.32
C SER A 74 -7.54 6.20 13.75
N ASP A 75 -8.82 6.06 14.00
CA ASP A 75 -9.37 4.86 14.59
C ASP A 75 -10.83 4.71 14.18
N THR A 76 -11.34 3.48 14.23
CA THR A 76 -12.68 3.15 13.77
C THR A 76 -13.41 2.30 14.79
N ASP A 77 -14.73 2.26 14.68
CA ASP A 77 -15.53 1.37 15.51
C ASP A 77 -15.11 -0.10 15.35
N PHE A 78 -14.61 -0.50 14.17
CA PHE A 78 -14.10 -1.85 13.95
C PHE A 78 -13.02 -2.25 14.96
N ARG A 79 -12.07 -1.34 15.26
CA ARG A 79 -11.05 -1.59 16.28
C ARG A 79 -11.68 -1.87 17.64
N ILE A 80 -12.71 -1.12 18.01
CA ILE A 80 -13.39 -1.32 19.29
C ILE A 80 -14.05 -2.69 19.36
N PHE A 81 -14.76 -3.08 18.30
CA PHE A 81 -15.37 -4.41 18.20
C PHE A 81 -14.31 -5.53 18.26
N ARG A 82 -13.17 -5.33 17.61
CA ARG A 82 -12.05 -6.27 17.59
C ARG A 82 -11.35 -6.39 18.94
N ASP A 83 -10.86 -5.27 19.47
CA ASP A 83 -9.95 -5.23 20.62
C ASP A 83 -10.70 -5.50 21.94
N PHE A 84 -11.93 -5.00 22.09
CA PHE A 84 -12.72 -5.15 23.32
C PHE A 84 -13.76 -6.27 23.23
N GLY A 85 -14.23 -6.60 22.02
CA GLY A 85 -15.22 -7.67 21.79
C GLY A 85 -14.64 -8.99 21.29
N GLY A 86 -13.39 -9.00 20.81
CA GLY A 86 -12.82 -10.16 20.13
C GLY A 86 -13.51 -10.49 18.79
N ALA A 87 -14.26 -9.54 18.23
CA ALA A 87 -14.98 -9.75 16.98
C ALA A 87 -14.01 -9.81 15.80
N ILE A 88 -14.40 -10.55 14.77
CA ILE A 88 -13.74 -10.54 13.46
C ILE A 88 -14.60 -9.79 12.46
N GLY A 89 -14.04 -9.38 11.33
CA GLY A 89 -14.82 -8.76 10.28
C GLY A 89 -14.04 -7.99 9.24
N PHE A 90 -14.69 -6.95 8.74
CA PHE A 90 -14.21 -6.08 7.68
C PHE A 90 -14.35 -4.63 8.10
N ASP A 91 -13.36 -3.83 7.73
CA ASP A 91 -13.39 -2.39 7.82
C ASP A 91 -13.22 -1.77 6.43
N PHE A 92 -14.24 -1.03 6.00
CA PHE A 92 -14.31 -0.39 4.70
C PHE A 92 -14.30 1.12 4.87
N ALA A 93 -13.62 1.84 3.98
CA ALA A 93 -13.67 3.30 3.98
C ALA A 93 -13.90 3.85 2.57
N TYR A 94 -14.58 4.99 2.46
CA TYR A 94 -14.38 5.87 1.31
C TYR A 94 -13.08 6.66 1.50
N ASP A 95 -12.29 6.79 0.44
CA ASP A 95 -11.00 7.49 0.46
C ASP A 95 -10.89 8.59 -0.61
N ARG A 96 -11.87 8.67 -1.53
CA ARG A 96 -11.83 9.65 -2.62
C ARG A 96 -12.16 11.04 -2.10
N ASN A 97 -11.33 12.01 -2.48
CA ASN A 97 -11.52 13.42 -2.15
C ASN A 97 -11.58 13.69 -0.63
N GLY A 98 -10.56 13.26 0.11
CA GLY A 98 -10.37 13.59 1.53
C GLY A 98 -10.38 15.09 1.90
N TYR A 99 -10.31 16.01 0.93
CA TYR A 99 -10.43 17.45 1.21
C TYR A 99 -11.80 17.83 1.83
N GLY A 100 -12.86 17.11 1.49
CA GLY A 100 -14.19 17.37 2.05
C GLY A 100 -14.36 16.84 3.48
N TYR A 101 -13.57 15.85 3.89
CA TYR A 101 -13.71 15.14 5.15
C TYR A 101 -13.56 16.05 6.37
N HIS A 102 -14.49 15.97 7.33
CA HIS A 102 -14.55 16.84 8.52
C HIS A 102 -14.52 18.36 8.20
N THR A 103 -15.03 18.75 7.03
CA THR A 103 -15.18 20.17 6.66
C THR A 103 -16.64 20.50 6.38
N LYS A 104 -16.93 21.78 6.16
CA LYS A 104 -18.24 22.23 5.68
C LYS A 104 -18.61 21.72 4.27
N PHE A 105 -17.69 21.08 3.56
CA PHE A 105 -17.90 20.51 2.23
C PHE A 105 -18.26 19.01 2.30
N ASP A 106 -18.38 18.45 3.51
CA ASP A 106 -18.89 17.10 3.72
C ASP A 106 -20.42 17.08 3.53
N ASP A 107 -20.83 17.15 2.27
CA ASP A 107 -22.23 17.29 1.85
C ASP A 107 -22.55 16.32 0.70
N ILE A 108 -23.82 15.93 0.59
CA ILE A 108 -24.32 14.94 -0.37
C ILE A 108 -24.05 15.35 -1.82
N GLU A 109 -24.01 16.65 -2.10
CA GLU A 109 -23.76 17.20 -3.43
C GLU A 109 -22.36 16.84 -3.97
N TYR A 110 -21.39 16.56 -3.08
CA TYR A 110 -20.02 16.24 -3.47
C TYR A 110 -19.78 14.74 -3.64
N ILE A 111 -20.78 13.90 -3.35
CA ILE A 111 -20.66 12.45 -3.40
C ILE A 111 -20.72 11.98 -4.85
N PRO A 112 -19.68 11.32 -5.38
CA PRO A 112 -19.68 10.88 -6.77
C PRO A 112 -20.83 9.92 -7.07
N ASN A 113 -21.47 10.10 -8.23
CA ASN A 113 -22.52 9.19 -8.68
C ASN A 113 -22.05 7.73 -8.68
N GLY A 114 -22.93 6.83 -8.22
CA GLY A 114 -22.65 5.41 -8.13
C GLY A 114 -21.90 4.96 -6.87
N THR A 115 -21.40 5.87 -6.03
CA THR A 115 -20.74 5.56 -4.74
C THR A 115 -21.62 4.64 -3.89
N TYR A 116 -22.85 5.08 -3.57
CA TYR A 116 -23.77 4.28 -2.76
C TYR A 116 -24.22 2.99 -3.43
N GLN A 117 -24.39 2.99 -4.75
CA GLN A 117 -24.80 1.80 -5.48
C GLN A 117 -23.68 0.74 -5.46
N HIS A 118 -22.43 1.17 -5.58
CA HIS A 118 -21.25 0.31 -5.52
C HIS A 118 -21.17 -0.39 -4.16
N THR A 119 -21.18 0.40 -3.07
CA THR A 119 -21.14 -0.13 -1.71
C THR A 119 -22.37 -0.97 -1.40
N GLY A 120 -23.56 -0.51 -1.79
CA GLY A 120 -24.80 -1.26 -1.61
C GLY A 120 -24.75 -2.63 -2.30
N ASN A 121 -24.27 -2.71 -3.55
CA ASN A 121 -24.11 -3.97 -4.28
C ASN A 121 -23.13 -4.92 -3.59
N ASN A 122 -21.97 -4.41 -3.19
CA ASN A 122 -20.93 -5.21 -2.56
C ASN A 122 -21.33 -5.70 -1.17
N ILE A 123 -21.79 -4.80 -0.32
CA ILE A 123 -22.17 -5.12 1.07
C ILE A 123 -23.40 -6.02 1.10
N LEU A 124 -24.40 -5.82 0.24
CA LEU A 124 -25.55 -6.72 0.17
C LEU A 124 -25.14 -8.13 -0.26
N ALA A 125 -24.26 -8.26 -1.27
CA ALA A 125 -23.75 -9.55 -1.69
C ALA A 125 -22.93 -10.21 -0.57
N LEU A 126 -22.04 -9.46 0.08
CA LEU A 126 -21.22 -9.93 1.19
C LEU A 126 -22.07 -10.44 2.35
N ILE A 127 -23.08 -9.68 2.79
CA ILE A 127 -23.99 -10.09 3.87
C ILE A 127 -24.70 -11.39 3.50
N ARG A 128 -25.20 -11.51 2.26
CA ARG A 128 -25.84 -12.76 1.80
C ARG A 128 -24.88 -13.94 1.81
N TYR A 129 -23.63 -13.74 1.41
CA TYR A 129 -22.62 -14.79 1.46
C TYR A 129 -22.28 -15.20 2.89
N LEU A 130 -22.05 -14.23 3.77
CA LEU A 130 -21.73 -14.49 5.18
C LEU A 130 -22.90 -15.15 5.91
N ALA A 131 -24.14 -14.70 5.69
CA ALA A 131 -25.32 -15.28 6.33
C ALA A 131 -25.53 -16.77 6.00
N ASN A 132 -24.99 -17.23 4.86
CA ASN A 132 -25.03 -18.64 4.43
C ASN A 132 -23.69 -19.35 4.64
N ALA A 133 -22.71 -18.72 5.29
CA ALA A 133 -21.38 -19.28 5.49
C ALA A 133 -21.42 -20.31 6.64
N PRO A 134 -21.05 -21.59 6.38
CA PRO A 134 -20.97 -22.60 7.44
C PRO A 134 -19.94 -22.24 8.52
N GLU A 135 -18.92 -21.43 8.18
CA GLU A 135 -17.91 -20.95 9.13
C GLU A 135 -18.51 -20.18 10.32
N LEU A 136 -19.68 -19.54 10.15
CA LEU A 136 -20.36 -18.82 11.25
C LEU A 136 -20.88 -19.75 12.35
N ALA A 137 -21.21 -21.00 12.02
CA ALA A 137 -21.69 -21.97 13.01
C ALA A 137 -20.55 -22.45 13.93
N ASN A 138 -19.35 -22.63 13.36
CA ASN A 138 -18.19 -23.21 14.04
C ASN A 138 -16.99 -22.26 14.06
N MET A 139 -17.18 -21.07 14.63
CA MET A 139 -16.16 -20.01 14.68
C MET A 139 -14.87 -20.42 15.40
N HIS A 140 -14.95 -21.34 16.37
CA HIS A 140 -13.80 -21.82 17.16
C HIS A 140 -12.87 -22.76 16.38
N GLU A 141 -13.40 -23.45 15.37
CA GLU A 141 -12.64 -24.41 14.56
C GLU A 141 -12.00 -23.77 13.33
N GLN A 142 -12.24 -22.47 13.11
CA GLN A 142 -11.71 -21.77 11.95
C GLN A 142 -10.20 -21.59 12.04
N VAL A 143 -9.52 -21.91 10.95
CA VAL A 143 -8.07 -21.73 10.81
C VAL A 143 -7.75 -20.26 10.99
N ARG A 144 -6.96 -19.98 12.02
CA ARG A 144 -6.40 -18.65 12.28
C ARG A 144 -5.08 -18.50 11.56
N GLU A 145 -5.13 -17.93 10.36
CA GLU A 145 -3.95 -17.61 9.57
C GLU A 145 -4.03 -16.16 9.10
N SER A 146 -2.88 -15.49 8.97
CA SER A 146 -2.82 -14.21 8.28
C SER A 146 -3.17 -14.38 6.80
N VAL A 147 -3.75 -13.33 6.21
CA VAL A 147 -4.14 -13.30 4.81
C VAL A 147 -3.62 -12.02 4.19
N VAL A 148 -3.02 -12.15 3.01
CA VAL A 148 -2.63 -11.02 2.18
C VAL A 148 -3.67 -10.87 1.09
N TYR A 149 -4.19 -9.66 0.89
CA TYR A 149 -5.15 -9.37 -0.16
C TYR A 149 -4.89 -8.03 -0.82
N TYR A 150 -5.19 -7.94 -2.11
CA TYR A 150 -5.14 -6.68 -2.84
C TYR A 150 -5.99 -6.80 -4.10
N ASP A 151 -6.51 -5.68 -4.55
CA ASP A 151 -7.10 -5.54 -5.87
C ASP A 151 -6.03 -5.12 -6.89
N PHE A 152 -6.08 -5.74 -8.07
CA PHE A 152 -5.21 -5.42 -9.19
C PHE A 152 -5.89 -4.41 -10.11
N MET A 153 -5.56 -3.13 -9.95
CA MET A 153 -6.01 -2.02 -10.81
C MET A 153 -7.54 -1.86 -10.93
N GLY A 154 -8.30 -2.34 -9.96
CA GLY A 154 -9.76 -2.33 -9.95
C GLY A 154 -10.40 -3.44 -10.79
N LEU A 155 -9.62 -4.42 -11.25
CA LEU A 155 -10.07 -5.46 -12.19
C LEU A 155 -10.50 -6.73 -11.46
N PHE A 156 -9.68 -7.21 -10.54
CA PHE A 156 -9.94 -8.42 -9.76
C PHE A 156 -9.13 -8.43 -8.48
N MET A 157 -9.68 -9.11 -7.48
CA MET A 157 -9.03 -9.25 -6.18
C MET A 157 -8.19 -10.52 -6.10
N VAL A 158 -7.00 -10.38 -5.56
CA VAL A 158 -6.03 -11.43 -5.30
C VAL A 158 -5.95 -11.65 -3.79
N SER A 159 -5.77 -12.91 -3.38
CA SER A 159 -5.56 -13.23 -1.97
C SER A 159 -4.72 -14.48 -1.78
N TYR A 160 -3.81 -14.46 -0.82
CA TYR A 160 -2.95 -15.59 -0.47
C TYR A 160 -2.84 -15.74 1.04
N SER A 161 -2.49 -16.94 1.47
CA SER A 161 -2.24 -17.25 2.88
C SER A 161 -0.90 -16.68 3.35
N GLY A 162 -0.74 -16.49 4.66
CA GLY A 162 0.50 -16.02 5.29
C GLY A 162 1.71 -16.91 4.96
N LEU A 163 1.52 -18.23 4.91
CA LEU A 163 2.58 -19.15 4.48
C LEU A 163 2.99 -18.90 3.02
N THR A 164 2.01 -18.70 2.13
CA THR A 164 2.26 -18.49 0.70
C THR A 164 3.12 -17.25 0.46
N ILE A 165 2.79 -16.13 1.11
CA ILE A 165 3.57 -14.89 0.96
C ILE A 165 4.97 -15.05 1.56
N THR A 166 5.11 -15.79 2.66
CA THR A 166 6.42 -16.06 3.27
C THR A 166 7.32 -16.84 2.29
N ILE A 167 6.78 -17.87 1.64
CA ILE A 167 7.51 -18.64 0.61
C ILE A 167 7.92 -17.72 -0.55
N VAL A 168 6.98 -16.93 -1.08
CA VAL A 168 7.27 -15.98 -2.17
C VAL A 168 8.38 -15.01 -1.77
N ASN A 169 8.31 -14.42 -0.57
CA ASN A 169 9.32 -13.49 -0.07
C ASN A 169 10.71 -14.14 0.05
N VAL A 170 10.77 -15.38 0.55
CA VAL A 170 12.03 -16.15 0.62
C VAL A 170 12.59 -16.43 -0.78
N LEU A 171 11.75 -16.88 -1.71
CA LEU A 171 12.18 -17.17 -3.08
C LEU A 171 12.68 -15.91 -3.81
N VAL A 172 11.96 -14.79 -3.68
CA VAL A 172 12.37 -13.49 -4.24
C VAL A 172 13.69 -13.03 -3.62
N SER A 173 13.88 -13.24 -2.32
CA SER A 173 15.13 -12.89 -1.62
C SER A 173 16.32 -13.75 -2.11
N ILE A 174 16.12 -15.06 -2.24
CA ILE A 174 17.13 -15.98 -2.78
C ILE A 174 17.46 -15.62 -4.23
N PHE A 175 16.45 -15.36 -5.06
CA PHE A 175 16.65 -14.96 -6.45
C PHE A 175 17.40 -13.64 -6.56
N SER A 176 17.03 -12.65 -5.74
CA SER A 176 17.73 -11.36 -5.69
C SER A 176 19.19 -11.52 -5.27
N LEU A 177 19.48 -12.38 -4.29
CA LEU A 177 20.84 -12.71 -3.89
C LEU A 177 21.59 -13.44 -5.00
N ALA A 178 20.96 -14.38 -5.69
CA ALA A 178 21.57 -15.10 -6.82
C ALA A 178 21.92 -14.16 -7.98
N VAL A 179 21.03 -13.23 -8.33
CA VAL A 179 21.28 -12.18 -9.33
C VAL A 179 22.44 -11.27 -8.89
N ALA A 180 22.49 -10.90 -7.61
CA ALA A 180 23.60 -10.12 -7.07
C ALA A 180 24.93 -10.89 -7.20
N LEU A 181 25.00 -12.14 -6.72
CA LEU A 181 26.19 -12.98 -6.81
C LEU A 181 26.64 -13.24 -8.25
N LYS A 182 25.69 -13.52 -9.16
CA LYS A 182 25.97 -13.63 -10.60
C LYS A 182 26.56 -12.35 -11.15
N SER A 183 26.04 -11.19 -10.72
CA SER A 183 26.60 -9.88 -11.10
C SER A 183 28.03 -9.73 -10.60
N PHE A 184 28.35 -10.10 -9.35
CA PHE A 184 29.73 -10.10 -8.84
C PHE A 184 30.66 -10.95 -9.69
N TYR A 185 30.24 -12.17 -10.04
CA TYR A 185 31.00 -13.07 -10.90
C TYR A 185 31.19 -12.49 -12.31
N ASP A 186 30.10 -12.08 -12.97
CA ASP A 186 30.10 -11.56 -14.33
C ASP A 186 30.99 -10.32 -14.46
N PHE A 187 30.93 -9.40 -13.49
CA PHE A 187 31.74 -8.19 -13.47
C PHE A 187 33.18 -8.41 -12.97
N ASN A 188 33.53 -9.65 -12.60
CA ASN A 188 34.81 -10.03 -12.01
C ASN A 188 35.18 -9.13 -10.81
N LEU A 189 34.17 -8.81 -10.01
CA LEU A 189 34.32 -7.97 -8.82
C LEU A 189 34.92 -8.83 -7.72
N ALA A 190 36.18 -8.56 -7.36
CA ALA A 190 36.80 -9.20 -6.21
C ALA A 190 36.07 -8.79 -4.91
N LEU A 191 36.00 -9.69 -3.92
CA LEU A 191 35.63 -9.34 -2.54
C LEU A 191 36.78 -8.58 -1.87
N SER A 192 37.07 -7.39 -2.40
CA SER A 192 38.14 -6.51 -1.95
C SER A 192 37.58 -5.34 -1.15
N TYR A 193 38.44 -4.72 -0.33
CA TYR A 193 38.11 -3.48 0.38
C TYR A 193 37.56 -2.40 -0.56
N GLU A 194 38.12 -2.28 -1.76
CA GLU A 194 37.65 -1.33 -2.77
C GLU A 194 36.22 -1.63 -3.22
N SER A 195 35.86 -2.90 -3.47
CA SER A 195 34.49 -3.28 -3.83
C SER A 195 33.49 -2.94 -2.73
N PHE A 196 33.81 -3.20 -1.45
CA PHE A 196 32.96 -2.82 -0.32
C PHE A 196 32.80 -1.30 -0.19
N LYS A 197 33.89 -0.56 -0.40
CA LYS A 197 33.86 0.91 -0.45
C LYS A 197 32.91 1.40 -1.55
N TYR A 198 32.94 0.81 -2.75
CA TYR A 198 32.01 1.18 -3.84
C TYR A 198 30.56 0.84 -3.52
N ILE A 199 30.28 -0.32 -2.91
CA ILE A 199 28.92 -0.68 -2.50
C ILE A 199 28.40 0.33 -1.47
N GLY A 200 29.21 0.64 -0.44
CA GLY A 200 28.87 1.65 0.56
C GLY A 200 28.61 3.02 -0.07
N LEU A 201 29.37 3.37 -1.10
CA LEU A 201 29.19 4.59 -1.87
C LEU A 201 27.88 4.61 -2.67
N CYS A 202 27.53 3.51 -3.34
CA CYS A 202 26.26 3.38 -4.04
C CYS A 202 25.08 3.51 -3.08
N ILE A 203 25.16 2.86 -1.90
CA ILE A 203 24.15 2.99 -0.85
C ILE A 203 24.05 4.44 -0.37
N LEU A 204 25.17 5.10 -0.11
CA LEU A 204 25.20 6.51 0.30
C LEU A 204 24.56 7.43 -0.76
N VAL A 205 24.85 7.19 -2.05
CA VAL A 205 24.26 7.95 -3.16
C VAL A 205 22.76 7.70 -3.27
N MET A 206 22.29 6.46 -3.09
CA MET A 206 20.86 6.13 -3.07
C MET A 206 20.14 6.77 -1.87
N LEU A 207 20.74 6.75 -0.68
CA LEU A 207 20.15 7.39 0.50
C LEU A 207 20.13 8.90 0.36
N SER A 208 21.22 9.50 -0.13
CA SER A 208 21.26 10.95 -0.37
C SER A 208 20.28 11.37 -1.45
N SER A 209 20.09 10.60 -2.52
CA SER A 209 19.11 10.92 -3.57
C SER A 209 17.69 10.94 -3.01
N ILE A 210 17.33 9.99 -2.15
CA ILE A 210 16.05 9.97 -1.43
C ILE A 210 15.91 11.21 -0.54
N ILE A 211 16.92 11.54 0.26
CA ILE A 211 16.89 12.71 1.16
C ILE A 211 16.72 14.00 0.36
N PHE A 212 17.49 14.20 -0.71
CA PHE A 212 17.39 15.39 -1.56
C PHE A 212 16.02 15.47 -2.25
N ALA A 213 15.47 14.36 -2.71
CA ALA A 213 14.13 14.32 -3.30
C ALA A 213 13.05 14.70 -2.26
N LEU A 214 13.13 14.18 -1.03
CA LEU A 214 12.22 14.53 0.06
C LEU A 214 12.32 16.02 0.42
N LEU A 215 13.53 16.54 0.58
CA LEU A 215 13.75 17.97 0.87
C LEU A 215 13.22 18.87 -0.26
N PHE A 216 13.40 18.45 -1.51
CA PHE A 216 12.88 19.19 -2.66
C PHE A 216 11.35 19.21 -2.66
N VAL A 217 10.71 18.05 -2.47
CA VAL A 217 9.25 17.93 -2.35
C VAL A 217 8.70 18.77 -1.21
N LEU A 218 9.36 18.75 -0.05
CA LEU A 218 8.99 19.58 1.09
C LEU A 218 9.12 21.07 0.74
N GLY A 219 10.19 21.47 0.05
CA GLY A 219 10.38 22.84 -0.44
C GLY A 219 9.25 23.27 -1.40
N VAL A 220 8.89 22.40 -2.35
CA VAL A 220 7.74 22.65 -3.25
C VAL A 220 6.45 22.80 -2.45
N ALA A 221 6.20 21.93 -1.47
CA ALA A 221 5.02 22.00 -0.62
C ALA A 221 4.95 23.33 0.17
N VAL A 222 6.06 23.77 0.76
CA VAL A 222 6.15 25.06 1.48
C VAL A 222 5.90 26.24 0.54
N VAL A 223 6.45 26.23 -0.67
CA VAL A 223 6.20 27.28 -1.66
C VAL A 223 4.73 27.32 -2.06
N ILE A 224 4.12 26.19 -2.38
CA ILE A 224 2.69 26.11 -2.73
C ILE A 224 1.80 26.61 -1.59
N ASP A 225 2.13 26.22 -0.35
CA ASP A 225 1.40 26.67 0.83
C ASP A 225 1.54 28.18 1.07
N SER A 226 2.74 28.72 0.88
CA SER A 226 2.97 30.17 0.96
C SER A 226 2.18 30.96 -0.09
N LEU A 227 1.95 30.36 -1.26
CA LEU A 227 1.12 30.92 -2.34
C LEU A 227 -0.38 30.68 -2.15
N LYS A 228 -0.80 30.06 -1.04
CA LYS A 228 -2.21 29.72 -0.74
C LYS A 228 -2.86 28.76 -1.75
N PHE A 229 -2.05 27.93 -2.40
CA PHE A 229 -2.51 26.85 -3.28
C PHE A 229 -2.34 25.47 -2.64
N SER A 230 -2.27 25.40 -1.32
CA SER A 230 -2.16 24.15 -0.56
C SER A 230 -3.22 23.16 -1.01
N MET A 231 -2.83 21.91 -1.25
CA MET A 231 -3.74 20.85 -1.64
C MET A 231 -4.50 21.10 -2.97
N SER A 232 -4.01 22.00 -3.84
CA SER A 232 -4.66 22.31 -5.15
C SER A 232 -4.87 21.09 -6.05
N TRP A 233 -4.10 20.02 -5.84
CA TRP A 233 -4.25 18.76 -6.55
C TRP A 233 -5.57 18.03 -6.27
N TYR A 234 -6.33 18.38 -5.23
CA TYR A 234 -7.70 17.86 -5.07
C TYR A 234 -8.66 18.40 -6.15
N ASN A 235 -8.41 19.61 -6.67
CA ASN A 235 -9.18 20.17 -7.77
C ASN A 235 -8.74 19.59 -9.13
N ASN A 236 -7.44 19.39 -9.32
CA ASN A 236 -6.90 18.72 -10.50
C ASN A 236 -5.76 17.76 -10.12
N THR A 237 -6.10 16.47 -10.05
CA THR A 237 -5.19 15.42 -9.57
C THR A 237 -3.95 15.25 -10.44
N TRP A 238 -4.00 15.61 -11.73
CA TRP A 238 -2.85 15.52 -12.65
C TRP A 238 -1.70 16.44 -12.26
N ILE A 239 -1.98 17.52 -11.53
CA ILE A 239 -0.95 18.47 -11.08
C ILE A 239 0.03 17.79 -10.12
N ILE A 240 -0.38 16.73 -9.41
CA ILE A 240 0.51 15.96 -8.52
C ILE A 240 1.75 15.42 -9.26
N LEU A 241 1.60 15.08 -10.55
CA LEU A 241 2.68 14.57 -11.37
C LEU A 241 3.75 15.64 -11.62
N GLY A 242 3.31 16.86 -11.96
CA GLY A 242 4.21 17.98 -12.23
C GLY A 242 4.86 18.54 -10.96
N LEU A 243 4.10 18.59 -9.86
CA LEU A 243 4.58 19.14 -8.59
C LEU A 243 5.52 18.20 -7.85
N TYR A 244 5.24 16.89 -7.87
CA TYR A 244 5.91 15.94 -6.99
C TYR A 244 6.56 14.79 -7.75
N SER A 245 5.85 14.10 -8.64
CA SER A 245 6.39 12.89 -9.28
C SER A 245 7.60 13.15 -10.20
N VAL A 246 7.47 14.11 -11.12
CA VAL A 246 8.55 14.46 -12.06
C VAL A 246 9.76 15.03 -11.30
N PRO A 247 9.61 15.98 -10.37
CA PRO A 247 10.77 16.51 -9.65
C PRO A 247 11.49 15.48 -8.79
N ILE A 248 10.78 14.51 -8.16
CA ILE A 248 11.43 13.41 -7.43
C ILE A 248 12.39 12.64 -8.36
N VAL A 249 11.93 12.28 -9.57
CA VAL A 249 12.75 11.56 -10.55
C VAL A 249 13.93 12.39 -11.02
N VAL A 250 13.72 13.68 -11.31
CA VAL A 250 14.78 14.59 -11.77
C VAL A 250 15.83 14.81 -10.69
N VAL A 251 15.43 15.11 -9.46
CA VAL A 251 16.35 15.35 -8.33
C VAL A 251 17.12 14.07 -8.01
N SER A 252 16.43 12.93 -7.91
CA SER A 252 17.07 11.65 -7.60
C SER A 252 18.10 11.26 -8.66
N SER A 253 17.75 11.42 -9.94
CA SER A 253 18.65 11.15 -11.07
C SER A 253 19.80 12.16 -11.13
N GLY A 254 19.53 13.42 -10.80
CA GLY A 254 20.51 14.50 -10.74
C GLY A 254 21.60 14.26 -9.70
N VAL A 255 21.24 13.79 -8.50
CA VAL A 255 22.21 13.41 -7.45
C VAL A 255 23.12 12.29 -7.93
N VAL A 256 22.54 11.25 -8.54
CA VAL A 256 23.32 10.13 -9.13
C VAL A 256 24.23 10.63 -10.26
N ALA A 257 23.74 11.51 -11.13
CA ALA A 257 24.51 12.05 -12.25
C ALA A 257 25.67 12.96 -11.78
N LEU A 258 25.44 13.82 -10.79
CA LEU A 258 26.47 14.65 -10.16
C LEU A 258 27.54 13.76 -9.53
N TYR A 259 27.13 12.75 -8.77
CA TYR A 259 28.05 11.81 -8.16
C TYR A 259 28.93 11.10 -9.20
N ASN A 260 28.32 10.61 -10.29
CA ASN A 260 29.04 9.98 -11.40
C ASN A 260 29.99 10.93 -12.14
N LYS A 261 29.66 12.23 -12.20
CA LYS A 261 30.50 13.26 -12.82
C LYS A 261 31.74 13.55 -11.97
N TYR A 262 31.62 13.64 -10.65
CA TYR A 262 32.74 13.95 -9.75
C TYR A 262 33.56 12.71 -9.39
N ASN A 263 32.97 11.51 -9.46
CA ASN A 263 33.68 10.25 -9.24
C ASN A 263 34.33 9.75 -10.55
N THR A 264 35.31 10.51 -11.07
CA THR A 264 36.06 10.19 -12.30
C THR A 264 37.04 9.02 -12.15
N LYS A 265 37.26 8.52 -10.93
CA LYS A 265 38.16 7.38 -10.63
C LYS A 265 37.56 5.99 -10.82
N VAL A 266 36.35 5.85 -11.38
CA VAL A 266 35.96 4.52 -11.91
C VAL A 266 36.84 4.25 -13.12
N SER A 267 37.79 3.32 -12.96
CA SER A 267 38.59 2.74 -14.05
C SER A 267 37.73 2.63 -15.30
N THR A 268 38.19 3.25 -16.39
CA THR A 268 37.55 3.26 -17.71
C THR A 268 37.11 1.85 -18.11
N THR A 269 37.83 0.83 -17.65
CA THR A 269 37.56 -0.60 -17.81
C THR A 269 36.23 -1.07 -17.19
N CYS A 270 35.85 -0.59 -16.00
CA CYS A 270 34.59 -0.99 -15.36
C CYS A 270 33.38 -0.31 -16.03
N ARG A 271 33.50 0.98 -16.37
CA ARG A 271 32.48 1.70 -17.16
C ARG A 271 32.28 1.07 -18.55
N PHE A 272 33.36 0.66 -19.19
CA PHE A 272 33.33 0.02 -20.51
C PHE A 272 32.71 -1.39 -20.45
N LYS A 273 33.07 -2.22 -19.46
CA LYS A 273 32.49 -3.56 -19.27
C LYS A 273 30.97 -3.50 -19.00
N ILE A 274 30.50 -2.56 -18.19
CA ILE A 274 29.07 -2.34 -17.94
C ILE A 274 28.37 -1.88 -19.23
N ARG A 275 28.91 -0.89 -19.96
CA ARG A 275 28.30 -0.39 -21.21
C ARG A 275 28.25 -1.42 -22.33
N VAL A 276 29.30 -2.22 -22.51
CA VAL A 276 29.37 -3.26 -23.55
C VAL A 276 28.41 -4.40 -23.26
N ARG A 277 28.28 -4.85 -22.01
CA ARG A 277 27.38 -5.96 -21.67
C ARG A 277 25.91 -5.56 -21.55
N VAL A 278 25.59 -4.33 -21.12
CA VAL A 278 24.21 -3.82 -21.20
C VAL A 278 23.76 -3.74 -22.67
N LYS A 279 24.62 -3.24 -23.57
CA LYS A 279 24.36 -3.30 -25.02
C LYS A 279 24.21 -4.74 -25.52
N SER A 280 25.04 -5.67 -25.05
CA SER A 280 24.97 -7.09 -25.44
C SER A 280 23.71 -7.81 -24.92
N PHE A 281 23.21 -7.44 -23.74
CA PHE A 281 21.98 -7.97 -23.14
C PHE A 281 20.74 -7.47 -23.89
N PHE A 282 20.71 -6.17 -24.24
CA PHE A 282 19.64 -5.62 -25.08
C PHE A 282 19.72 -6.10 -26.53
N SER A 283 20.91 -6.41 -27.08
CA SER A 283 21.03 -7.01 -28.40
C SER A 283 20.62 -8.49 -28.44
N LEU A 284 20.82 -9.24 -27.35
CA LEU A 284 20.33 -10.62 -27.20
C LEU A 284 18.80 -10.68 -27.09
N LEU A 285 18.18 -9.70 -26.40
CA LEU A 285 16.72 -9.56 -26.35
C LEU A 285 16.10 -9.08 -27.67
N ALA A 286 16.89 -8.49 -28.56
CA ALA A 286 16.46 -8.02 -29.87
C ALA A 286 16.79 -9.01 -31.01
N SER A 287 17.39 -10.16 -30.70
CA SER A 287 17.77 -11.19 -31.68
C SER A 287 16.90 -12.46 -31.65
N ASP A 288 15.84 -12.47 -30.84
CA ASP A 288 14.84 -13.54 -30.78
C ASP A 288 13.53 -13.11 -31.49
N ASP A 289 13.66 -12.53 -32.69
CA ASP A 289 12.59 -12.39 -33.70
C ASP A 289 13.12 -12.87 -35.07
#